data_AF-A0A3D1SLB5-F1
#
_entry.id   AF-A0A3D1SLB5-F1
#
_cell.length_a   1.000
_cell.length_b   1.000
_cell.length_c   1.000
_cell.angle_alpha   90.00
_cell.angle_beta   90.00
_cell.angle_gamma   90.00
#
_symmetry.space_group_name_H-M   'P 1'
#
loop_
_entity.id
_entity.type
_entity.pdbx_description
1 polymer ?
#
loop_
_entity_poly.entity_id
_entity_poly.type
_entity_poly.pdbx_seq_one_letter_code
_entity_poly.pdbx_strand_id
1 'polypeptide(L)'
;MVGQGMAREIILMADIFEAAIAQRIGLLHRLVEPELLEAEVQAVADKMLSRAPLSIHESKKLLNRPLETELERAFQNEVEAIMRCFSTADAHEATVAFRAKRLPVFQGK
;
A
#
# COMPACT_ATOMS: atom_id res chain seq x y z
N MET A 1 0.62 -1.12 11.93
CA MET A 1 -0.12 -0.99 13.21
C MET A 1 0.89 -0.73 14.32
N VAL A 2 0.46 -0.13 15.42
CA VAL A 2 1.33 0.35 16.52
C VAL A 2 1.97 -0.76 17.39
N GLY A 3 1.71 -2.03 17.10
CA GLY A 3 2.12 -3.17 17.94
C GLY A 3 1.24 -3.36 19.18
N GLN A 4 1.31 -4.54 19.82
CA GLN A 4 0.40 -4.88 20.92
C GLN A 4 0.60 -4.03 22.17
N GLY A 5 1.84 -3.70 22.54
CA GLY A 5 2.13 -2.91 23.75
C GLY A 5 1.50 -1.52 23.69
N MET A 6 1.79 -0.77 22.63
CA MET A 6 1.24 0.55 22.41
C MET A 6 -0.28 0.52 22.20
N ALA A 7 -0.81 -0.51 21.53
CA ALA A 7 -2.26 -0.66 21.39
C ALA A 7 -2.96 -0.82 22.76
N ARG A 8 -2.37 -1.59 23.69
CA ARG A 8 -2.90 -1.72 25.05
C ARG A 8 -2.85 -0.39 25.81
N GLU A 9 -1.75 0.35 25.71
CA GLU A 9 -1.63 1.68 26.34
C GLU A 9 -2.73 2.63 25.85
N ILE A 10 -2.90 2.77 24.53
CA ILE A 10 -3.95 3.62 23.94
C ILE A 10 -5.36 3.20 24.39
N ILE A 11 -5.66 1.90 24.34
CA ILE A 11 -7.01 1.39 24.62
C ILE A 11 -7.33 1.47 26.12
N LEU A 12 -6.37 1.12 26.99
CA LEU A 12 -6.62 1.02 28.42
C LEU A 12 -6.56 2.37 29.13
N MET A 13 -5.66 3.28 28.70
CA MET A 13 -5.52 4.60 29.32
C MET A 13 -6.48 5.61 28.69
N ALA A 14 -6.84 5.44 27.41
CA ALA A 14 -7.76 6.31 26.66
C ALA A 14 -7.35 7.80 26.65
N ASP A 15 -6.07 8.09 26.89
CA ASP A 15 -5.54 9.44 26.86
C ASP A 15 -5.51 10.01 25.44
N ILE A 16 -5.69 11.32 25.33
CA ILE A 16 -5.51 12.07 24.09
C ILE A 16 -4.03 12.37 23.90
N PHE A 17 -3.50 12.09 22.71
CA PHE A 17 -2.11 12.35 22.36
C PHE A 17 -2.01 13.10 21.03
N GLU A 18 -0.89 13.82 20.85
CA GLU A 18 -0.65 14.64 19.68
C GLU A 18 -0.36 13.80 18.42
N ALA A 19 -0.62 14.39 17.25
CA ALA A 19 -0.40 13.73 15.96
C ALA A 19 1.07 13.33 15.73
N ALA A 20 2.03 14.06 16.30
CA ALA A 20 3.45 13.70 16.27
C ALA A 20 3.74 12.37 16.98
N ILE A 21 3.05 12.11 18.11
CA ILE A 21 3.14 10.83 18.80
C ILE A 21 2.54 9.73 17.92
N ALA A 22 1.35 9.98 17.34
CA ALA A 22 0.67 9.05 16.45
C ALA A 22 1.55 8.63 15.25
N GLN A 23 2.30 9.57 14.66
CA GLN A 23 3.25 9.28 13.60
C GLN A 23 4.42 8.41 14.10
N ARG A 24 5.03 8.79 15.22
CA ARG A 24 6.18 8.08 15.81
C ARG A 24 5.88 6.62 16.15
N ILE A 25 4.67 6.35 16.65
CA ILE A 25 4.25 4.99 17.00
C ILE A 25 3.74 4.17 15.80
N GLY A 26 3.71 4.75 14.59
CA GLY A 26 3.26 4.06 13.38
C GLY A 26 1.73 3.92 13.28
N LEU A 27 0.97 4.78 13.96
CA LEU A 27 -0.47 4.93 13.75
C LEU A 27 -0.75 5.77 12.51
N LEU A 28 0.01 6.84 12.33
CA LEU A 28 0.02 7.67 11.12
C LEU A 28 1.32 7.45 10.35
N HIS A 29 1.24 7.49 9.03
CA HIS A 29 2.42 7.36 8.16
C HIS A 29 3.04 8.71 7.79
N ARG A 30 2.22 9.77 7.77
CA ARG A 30 2.62 11.13 7.38
C ARG A 30 1.94 12.13 8.29
N LEU A 31 2.65 13.23 8.53
CA LEU A 31 2.17 14.40 9.26
C LEU A 31 2.53 15.62 8.41
N VAL A 32 1.57 16.50 8.17
CA VAL A 32 1.71 17.72 7.37
C VAL A 32 0.95 18.85 8.05
N GLU A 33 1.30 20.09 7.72
CA GLU A 33 0.52 21.26 8.14
C GLU A 33 -0.91 21.19 7.59
N PRO A 34 -1.93 21.70 8.32
CA PRO A 34 -3.33 21.59 7.93
C PRO A 34 -3.61 22.13 6.52
N GLU A 35 -2.95 23.21 6.11
CA GLU A 35 -3.12 23.85 4.81
C GLU A 35 -2.57 23.01 3.65
N LEU A 36 -1.69 22.05 3.94
CA LEU A 36 -1.07 21.15 2.97
C LEU A 36 -1.79 19.80 2.87
N LEU A 37 -2.78 19.53 3.71
CA LEU A 37 -3.44 18.23 3.79
C LEU A 37 -4.01 17.79 2.43
N GLU A 38 -4.74 18.67 1.76
CA GLU A 38 -5.37 18.36 0.47
C GLU A 38 -4.32 18.06 -0.61
N ALA A 39 -3.26 18.87 -0.66
CA ALA A 39 -2.17 18.68 -1.62
C ALA A 39 -1.44 17.35 -1.40
N GLU A 40 -1.19 16.99 -0.14
CA GLU A 40 -0.53 15.74 0.22
C GLU A 40 -1.41 14.51 -0.10
N VAL A 41 -2.72 14.59 0.17
CA VAL A 41 -3.69 13.55 -0.20
C VAL A 41 -3.70 13.34 -1.70
N GLN A 42 -3.78 14.43 -2.49
CA GLN A 42 -3.76 14.34 -3.95
C GLN A 42 -2.45 13.74 -4.46
N ALA A 43 -1.30 14.15 -3.93
CA ALA A 43 -0.01 13.61 -4.32
C ALA A 43 0.11 12.10 -4.06
N VAL A 44 -0.45 11.62 -2.94
CA VAL A 44 -0.50 10.17 -2.65
C VAL A 44 -1.44 9.45 -3.61
N ALA A 45 -2.61 10.01 -3.89
CA ALA A 45 -3.58 9.45 -4.82
C ALA A 45 -2.98 9.35 -6.23
N ASP A 46 -2.36 10.42 -6.73
CA ASP A 46 -1.71 10.47 -8.05
C ASP A 46 -0.62 9.41 -8.18
N LYS A 47 0.19 9.23 -7.12
CA LYS A 47 1.23 8.19 -7.09
C LYS A 47 0.64 6.77 -7.13
N MET A 48 -0.53 6.54 -6.54
CA MET A 48 -1.22 5.25 -6.64
C MET A 48 -1.85 5.07 -8.02
N LEU A 49 -2.48 6.11 -8.58
CA LEU A 49 -3.08 6.08 -9.91
C LEU A 49 -2.04 5.90 -11.03
N SER A 50 -0.78 6.28 -10.80
CA SER A 50 0.32 6.06 -11.73
C SER A 50 0.85 4.61 -11.75
N ARG A 51 0.17 3.64 -11.12
CA ARG A 51 0.57 2.23 -11.06
C ARG A 51 -0.50 1.37 -11.72
N ALA A 52 -0.11 0.16 -12.13
CA ALA A 52 -1.03 -0.81 -12.70
C ALA A 52 -2.15 -1.14 -11.69
N PRO A 53 -3.44 -0.85 -11.98
CA PRO A 53 -4.54 -1.02 -11.03
C PRO A 53 -4.66 -2.45 -10.49
N LEU A 54 -4.51 -3.45 -11.36
CA LEU A 54 -4.59 -4.86 -10.97
C LEU A 54 -3.44 -5.29 -10.06
N SER A 55 -2.24 -4.73 -10.27
CA SER A 55 -1.10 -4.98 -9.38
C SER A 55 -1.33 -4.40 -7.99
N ILE A 56 -1.82 -3.16 -7.87
CA ILE A 56 -2.19 -2.57 -6.57
C ILE A 56 -3.27 -3.44 -5.89
N HIS A 57 -4.29 -3.86 -6.64
CA HIS A 57 -5.39 -4.66 -6.11
C HIS A 57 -4.88 -5.97 -5.50
N GLU A 58 -4.10 -6.75 -6.27
CA GLU A 58 -3.55 -8.02 -5.81
C GLU A 58 -2.59 -7.85 -4.63
N SER A 59 -1.71 -6.84 -4.67
CA SER A 59 -0.82 -6.55 -3.53
C SER A 59 -1.60 -6.20 -2.26
N LYS A 60 -2.62 -5.34 -2.34
CA LYS A 60 -3.46 -5.01 -1.17
C LYS A 60 -4.21 -6.22 -0.65
N LYS A 61 -4.71 -7.07 -1.55
CA LYS A 61 -5.41 -8.31 -1.18
C LYS A 61 -4.49 -9.27 -0.41
N LEU A 62 -3.24 -9.41 -0.84
CA LEU A 62 -2.25 -10.24 -0.15
C LEU A 62 -1.89 -9.67 1.22
N LEU A 63 -1.61 -8.37 1.30
CA LEU A 63 -1.22 -7.69 2.55
C LEU A 63 -2.33 -7.68 3.61
N ASN A 64 -3.60 -7.70 3.19
CA ASN A 64 -4.74 -7.74 4.11
C ASN A 64 -5.12 -9.15 4.57
N ARG A 65 -4.41 -10.20 4.12
CA ARG A 65 -4.63 -11.55 4.63
C ARG A 65 -4.06 -11.69 6.04
N PRO A 66 -4.69 -12.51 6.91
CA PRO A 66 -4.19 -12.74 8.26
C PRO A 66 -2.75 -13.27 8.22
N LEU A 67 -1.91 -12.75 9.12
CA LEU A 67 -0.53 -13.19 9.33
C LEU A 67 -0.43 -14.65 9.81
N GLU A 68 -1.54 -15.22 10.29
CA GLU A 68 -1.67 -16.61 10.75
C GLU A 68 -1.75 -17.62 9.59
N THR A 69 -1.65 -17.15 8.34
CA THR A 69 -1.55 -18.06 7.20
C THR A 69 -0.19 -18.75 7.24
N GLU A 70 -0.16 -20.08 7.20
CA GLU A 70 1.07 -20.87 7.00
C GLU A 70 1.93 -20.23 5.90
N LEU A 71 3.21 -19.98 6.19
CA LEU A 71 4.12 -19.24 5.31
C LEU A 71 4.15 -19.81 3.89
N GLU A 72 4.09 -21.15 3.78
CA GLU A 72 4.05 -21.84 2.49
C GLU A 72 2.81 -21.46 1.67
N ARG A 73 1.63 -21.40 2.31
CA ARG A 73 0.39 -20.95 1.68
C ARG A 73 0.46 -19.47 1.33
N ALA A 74 1.16 -18.63 2.11
CA ALA A 74 1.38 -17.23 1.75
C ALA A 74 2.20 -17.12 0.45
N PHE A 75 3.28 -17.88 0.31
CA PHE A 75 4.08 -17.90 -0.93
C PHE A 75 3.30 -18.43 -2.13
N GLN A 76 2.52 -19.49 -1.98
CA GLN A 76 1.67 -20.00 -3.07
C GLN A 76 0.71 -18.92 -3.57
N ASN A 77 0.07 -18.21 -2.64
CA ASN A 77 -0.80 -17.09 -2.94
C ASN A 77 -0.11 -15.93 -3.67
N GLU A 78 1.12 -15.61 -3.27
CA GLU A 78 1.95 -14.59 -3.94
C GLU A 78 2.27 -15.01 -5.38
N VAL A 79 2.70 -16.25 -5.59
CA VAL A 79 2.99 -16.78 -6.93
C VAL A 79 1.77 -16.68 -7.84
N GLU A 80 0.59 -17.09 -7.36
CA GLU A 80 -0.64 -16.97 -8.15
C GLU A 80 -1.00 -15.52 -8.50
N ALA A 81 -0.86 -14.60 -7.53
CA ALA A 81 -1.14 -13.18 -7.73
C ALA A 81 -0.18 -12.56 -8.75
N ILE A 82 1.11 -12.93 -8.67
CA ILE A 82 2.13 -12.53 -9.64
C ILE A 82 1.74 -13.04 -11.02
N MET A 83 1.42 -14.33 -11.17
CA MET A 83 1.03 -14.91 -12.46
C MET A 83 -0.20 -14.23 -13.06
N ARG A 84 -1.21 -13.89 -12.25
CA ARG A 84 -2.38 -13.11 -12.68
C ARG A 84 -1.99 -11.71 -13.19
N CYS A 85 -1.02 -11.05 -12.54
CA CYS A 85 -0.56 -9.73 -12.98
C CYS A 85 0.27 -9.81 -14.27
N PHE A 86 1.15 -10.82 -14.39
CA PHE A 86 2.03 -10.97 -15.54
C PHE A 86 1.30 -11.30 -16.85
N SER A 87 0.08 -11.83 -16.78
CA SER A 87 -0.76 -12.08 -17.95
C SER A 87 -1.58 -10.85 -18.42
N THR A 88 -1.48 -9.71 -17.75
CA THR A 88 -2.24 -8.48 -18.07
C THR A 88 -1.59 -7.67 -19.19
N ALA A 89 -2.39 -6.84 -19.87
CA ALA A 89 -1.87 -5.88 -20.84
C ALA A 89 -0.98 -4.82 -20.15
N ASP A 90 -1.31 -4.45 -18.90
CA ASP A 90 -0.50 -3.54 -18.10
C ASP A 90 0.93 -4.06 -17.83
N ALA A 91 1.11 -5.36 -17.64
CA ALA A 91 2.46 -5.95 -17.49
C ALA A 91 3.27 -5.87 -18.79
N HIS A 92 2.61 -6.07 -19.94
CA HIS A 92 3.24 -5.87 -21.24
C HIS A 92 3.64 -4.42 -21.45
N GLU A 93 2.72 -3.48 -21.20
CA GLU A 93 2.96 -2.04 -21.30
C GLU A 93 4.10 -1.59 -20.38
N ALA A 94 4.16 -2.07 -19.13
CA ALA A 94 5.27 -1.78 -18.22
C ALA A 94 6.62 -2.17 -18.83
N THR A 95 6.69 -3.35 -19.45
CA THR A 95 7.90 -3.86 -20.10
C THR A 95 8.29 -3.02 -21.32
N VAL A 96 7.31 -2.66 -22.15
CA VAL A 96 7.52 -1.83 -23.35
C VAL A 96 7.96 -0.42 -22.95
N ALA A 97 7.25 0.22 -22.02
CA ALA A 97 7.55 1.56 -21.54
C ALA A 97 8.95 1.64 -20.91
N PHE A 98 9.32 0.64 -20.10
CA PHE A 98 10.64 0.53 -19.50
C PHE A 98 11.76 0.46 -20.56
N ARG A 99 11.60 -0.42 -21.56
CA ARG A 99 12.57 -0.55 -22.67
C ARG A 99 12.67 0.73 -23.49
N ALA A 100 11.55 1.42 -23.69
CA ALA A 100 11.48 2.70 -24.40
C ALA A 100 11.85 3.92 -23.55
N LYS A 101 12.22 3.74 -22.27
CA LYS A 101 12.55 4.82 -21.32
C LYS A 101 11.47 5.91 -21.21
N ARG A 102 10.20 5.50 -21.30
CA ARG A 102 9.03 6.39 -21.13
C ARG A 102 8.19 5.95 -19.94
N LEU A 103 7.28 6.83 -19.51
CA LEU A 103 6.29 6.48 -18.51
C LEU A 103 5.25 5.49 -19.10
N PRO A 104 4.84 4.47 -18.34
CA PRO A 104 3.79 3.54 -18.76
C PRO A 104 2.40 4.18 -18.66
N VAL A 105 1.48 3.74 -19.52
CA VAL A 105 0.07 4.12 -19.49
C VAL A 105 -0.79 2.90 -19.17
N PHE A 106 -1.18 2.76 -17.91
CA PHE A 106 -1.96 1.62 -17.44
C PHE A 106 -3.46 1.78 -17.69
N GLN A 107 -4.14 0.69 -18.05
CA GLN A 107 -5.57 0.63 -18.36
C GLN A 107 -6.36 -0.30 -17.44
N GLY A 108 -5.70 -1.05 -16.55
CA GLY A 108 -6.35 -1.97 -15.63
C GLY A 108 -6.87 -3.24 -16.31
N LYS A 109 -6.18 -3.72 -17.35
CA LYS A 109 -6.53 -4.92 -18.13
C LYS A 109 -5.30 -5.74 -18.41
#